data_AF-A0A534BDV0-F1
#
_entry.id   AF-A0A534BDV0-F1
#
_cell.length_a   1.000
_cell.length_b   1.000
_cell.length_c   1.000
_cell.angle_alpha   90.00
_cell.angle_beta   90.00
_cell.angle_gamma   90.00
#
_symmetry.space_group_name_H-M   'P 1'
#
loop_
_entity.id
_entity.type
_entity.pdbx_description
1 polymer ?
#
loop_
_entity_poly.entity_id
_entity_poly.type
_entity_poly.pdbx_seq_one_letter_code
_entity_poly.pdbx_strand_id
1 'polypeptide(L)' 'MSTGKPNFLILMADQLTAAALPAYGNRVAKTPHLDALAERSVVFQSA' A
#
# COMPACT_ATOMS: atom_id res chain seq x y z
N MET A 1 8.12 -23.93 -3.61
CA MET A 1 8.76 -22.61 -3.85
C MET A 1 8.71 -22.34 -5.35
N SER A 2 8.29 -21.14 -5.77
CA SER A 2 8.24 -20.79 -7.20
C SER A 2 9.66 -20.79 -7.78
N THR A 3 9.88 -21.51 -8.88
CA THR A 3 11.18 -21.68 -9.54
C THR A 3 11.42 -20.68 -10.67
N GLY A 4 10.49 -19.74 -10.90
CA GLY A 4 10.63 -18.67 -11.89
C GLY A 4 11.19 -17.38 -11.29
N LYS A 5 11.85 -16.56 -12.12
CA LYS A 5 12.28 -15.21 -11.71
C LYS A 5 11.04 -14.37 -11.32
N PRO A 6 11.01 -13.74 -10.15
CA PRO A 6 9.87 -12.92 -9.74
C PRO A 6 9.79 -11.65 -10.59
N ASN A 7 8.56 -11.16 -10.80
CA ASN A 7 8.32 -9.84 -11.36
C ASN A 7 8.27 -8.81 -10.23
N PHE A 8 8.83 -7.63 -10.46
CA PHE A 8 8.80 -6.51 -9.53
C PHE A 8 7.99 -5.37 -10.14
N LEU A 9 7.09 -4.79 -9.35
CA LEU A 9 6.31 -3.62 -9.71
C LEU A 9 6.50 -2.56 -8.63
N ILE A 10 6.95 -1.37 -9.02
CA ILE A 10 7.06 -0.20 -8.15
C ILE A 10 5.99 0.79 -8.61
N LEU A 11 5.06 1.11 -7.70
CA LEU A 11 4.02 2.11 -7.92
C LEU A 11 4.27 3.27 -6.96
N MET A 12 4.34 4.49 -7.50
CA MET A 12 4.55 5.71 -6.74
C MET A 12 3.51 6.75 -7.15
N ALA A 13 2.84 7.33 -6.16
CA ALA A 13 1.95 8.46 -6.36
C ALA A 13 2.67 9.73 -5.91
N ASP A 14 2.60 10.79 -6.72
CA ASP A 14 3.18 12.08 -6.37
C ASP A 14 2.33 12.79 -5.31
N GLN A 15 3.00 13.44 -4.35
CA GLN A 15 2.40 14.19 -3.24
C GLN A 15 1.40 13.41 -2.36
N LEU A 16 1.38 12.07 -2.41
CA LEU A 16 0.51 11.26 -1.57
C LEU A 16 1.11 11.14 -0.16
N THR A 17 0.48 11.76 0.83
CA THR A 17 0.87 11.62 2.23
C THR A 17 0.28 10.35 2.84
N ALA A 18 0.98 9.75 3.82
CA ALA A 18 0.47 8.60 4.56
C ALA A 18 -0.90 8.90 5.19
N ALA A 19 -1.07 10.09 5.78
CA ALA A 19 -2.30 10.53 6.43
C ALA A 19 -3.53 10.60 5.49
N ALA A 20 -3.34 10.55 4.17
CA ALA A 20 -4.42 10.47 3.21
C ALA A 20 -5.05 9.06 3.12
N LEU A 21 -4.37 8.03 3.62
CA LEU A 21 -4.78 6.62 3.45
C LEU A 21 -5.39 6.03 4.74
N PRO A 22 -6.47 5.24 4.66
CA PRO A 22 -7.06 4.53 5.79
C PRO A 22 -6.08 3.58 6.50
N ALA A 23 -5.16 2.96 5.75
CA ALA A 23 -4.08 2.14 6.32
C ALA A 23 -3.21 2.89 7.36
N TYR A 24 -3.24 4.23 7.35
CA TYR A 24 -2.56 5.09 8.32
C TYR A 24 -3.54 5.92 9.17
N GLY A 25 -4.81 5.52 9.25
CA GLY A 25 -5.81 6.09 10.15
C GLY A 25 -6.75 7.13 9.53
N ASN A 26 -6.69 7.40 8.22
CA ASN A 26 -7.67 8.24 7.56
C ASN A 26 -9.08 7.61 7.61
N ARG A 27 -10.13 8.41 7.81
CA ARG A 27 -11.53 7.93 7.88
C ARG A 27 -12.44 8.47 6.77
N VAL A 28 -11.90 9.25 5.84
CA VAL A 28 -12.66 9.98 4.81
C VAL A 28 -12.37 9.43 3.42
N ALA A 29 -11.09 9.23 3.09
CA ALA A 29 -10.67 8.72 1.79
C ALA A 29 -11.14 7.27 1.60
N LYS A 30 -11.62 6.98 0.38
CA LYS A 30 -12.03 5.63 -0.02
C LYS A 30 -10.94 5.05 -0.93
N THR A 31 -10.16 4.10 -0.43
CA THR A 31 -9.05 3.47 -1.18
C THR A 31 -9.12 1.95 -1.15
N PRO A 32 -10.25 1.34 -1.57
CA PRO A 32 -10.54 -0.07 -1.32
C PRO A 32 -9.47 -1.05 -1.86
N HIS A 33 -8.81 -0.71 -2.97
CA HIS A 33 -7.74 -1.54 -3.53
C HIS A 33 -6.42 -1.46 -2.75
N LEU A 34 -6.10 -0.28 -2.21
CA LEU A 34 -4.92 -0.10 -1.36
C LEU A 34 -5.16 -0.69 0.04
N ASP A 35 -6.39 -0.59 0.54
CA ASP A 35 -6.78 -1.15 1.84
C ASP A 35 -6.67 -2.68 1.81
N ALA A 36 -7.27 -3.32 0.79
CA ALA A 36 -7.13 -4.76 0.59
C ALA A 36 -5.68 -5.21 0.34
N LEU A 37 -4.84 -4.35 -0.26
CA LEU A 37 -3.41 -4.61 -0.42
C LEU A 37 -2.69 -4.55 0.93
N ALA A 38 -2.97 -3.53 1.75
CA ALA A 38 -2.40 -3.36 3.07
C ALA A 38 -2.71 -4.54 4.01
N GLU A 39 -3.95 -5.06 4.01
CA GLU A 39 -4.38 -6.21 4.83
C GLU A 39 -3.58 -7.50 4.58
N ARG A 40 -3.05 -7.68 3.37
CA ARG A 40 -2.28 -8.88 2.97
C ARG A 40 -0.78 -8.63 2.76
N SER A 41 -0.29 -7.44 3.14
CA SER A 41 1.09 -7.02 2.90
C SER A 41 1.75 -6.52 4.18
N VAL A 42 3.04 -6.19 4.08
CA VAL A 42 3.73 -5.45 5.14
C VAL A 42 3.52 -3.95 4.92
N VAL A 43 3.00 -3.27 5.94
CA VAL A 43 2.82 -1.81 5.94
C VAL A 43 3.91 -1.19 6.82
N PHE A 44 4.65 -0.24 6.27
CA PHE A 44 5.69 0.49 7.00
C PHE A 44 5.08 1.74 7.65
N GLN A 45 5.01 1.77 8.98
CA GLN A 45 4.41 2.90 9.71
C GLN A 45 5.37 4.09 9.91
N SER A 46 6.66 3.88 9.72
CA SER A 46 7.71 4.89 9.85
C SER A 46 8.74 4.66 8.74
N ALA A 47 8.51 5.30 7.59
CA ALA A 47 9.33 5.21 6.38
C ALA A 47 9.95 6.56 6.03
#